data_AF-A0AAU1A9D3-F1
#
_entry.id   AF-A0AAU1A9D3-F1
#
_cell.length_a   1.000
_cell.length_b   1.000
_cell.length_c   1.000
_cell.angle_alpha   90.00
_cell.angle_beta   90.00
_cell.angle_gamma   90.00
#
_symmetry.space_group_name_H-M   'P 1'
#
loop_
_entity.id
_entity.type
_entity.pdbx_description
1 polymer ?
#
loop_
_entity_poly.entity_id
_entity_poly.type
_entity_poly.pdbx_seq_one_letter_code
_entity_poly.pdbx_strand_id
1 'polypeptide(L)'
;MSADDPLLDRTAIEDAFRRLGDRLAKRGVVADLYIFGGAAMALAYDARRATRDIDAVFQPHGIVLDEARAVADELGLPQWWLNEQASAYVAAGGDPEAPRVFDHPGLRVSAASPEHLLAMKVLAARRRDAEDIRFLVEHLGLNNPEEVLGLCAEIFPDEEVPGRARLVLEDVFDGR
;
A
#
# COMPACT_ATOMS: atom_id res chain seq x y z
N MET A 1 -9.56 17.31 -1.36
CA MET A 1 -8.82 16.81 -0.17
C MET A 1 -8.51 18.02 0.69
N SER A 2 -8.96 18.02 1.94
CA SER A 2 -8.68 19.11 2.88
C SER A 2 -7.35 18.84 3.58
N ALA A 3 -6.70 19.88 4.11
CA ALA A 3 -5.51 19.70 4.94
C ALA A 3 -5.82 19.03 6.29
N ASP A 4 -7.09 18.96 6.67
CA ASP A 4 -7.59 18.50 7.98
C ASP A 4 -8.08 17.04 8.00
N ASP A 5 -7.91 16.28 6.91
CA ASP A 5 -8.32 14.87 6.89
C ASP A 5 -7.45 14.07 7.90
N PRO A 6 -8.05 13.21 8.74
CA PRO A 6 -7.33 12.50 9.80
C PRO A 6 -6.26 11.57 9.22
N LEU A 7 -5.08 11.57 9.86
CA LEU A 7 -4.01 10.64 9.51
C LEU A 7 -4.25 9.28 10.16
N LEU A 8 -4.12 8.24 9.34
CA LEU A 8 -4.18 6.83 9.71
C LEU A 8 -2.77 6.33 10.01
N ASP A 9 -2.41 6.28 11.29
CA ASP A 9 -1.26 5.52 11.76
C ASP A 9 -1.59 4.03 11.89
N ARG A 10 -0.62 3.20 12.27
CA ARG A 10 -0.82 1.75 12.45
C ARG A 10 -2.02 1.42 13.33
N THR A 11 -2.18 2.08 14.47
CA THR A 11 -3.26 1.79 15.42
C THR A 11 -4.62 2.17 14.84
N ALA A 12 -4.72 3.31 14.17
CA ALA A 12 -5.93 3.74 13.49
C ALA A 12 -6.31 2.80 12.33
N ILE A 13 -5.32 2.33 11.55
CA ILE A 13 -5.55 1.34 10.49
C ILE A 13 -6.07 0.02 11.07
N GLU A 14 -5.44 -0.48 12.13
CA GLU A 14 -5.86 -1.73 12.78
C GLU A 14 -7.27 -1.62 13.40
N ASP A 15 -7.65 -0.47 13.97
CA ASP A 15 -9.02 -0.24 14.47
C ASP A 15 -10.04 -0.23 13.33
N ALA A 16 -9.73 0.47 12.23
CA ALA A 16 -10.59 0.51 11.05
C ALA A 16 -10.78 -0.90 10.43
N PHE A 17 -9.70 -1.68 10.33
CA PHE A 17 -9.76 -3.07 9.87
C PHE A 17 -10.53 -3.99 10.80
N ARG A 18 -10.41 -3.82 12.12
CA ARG A 18 -11.20 -4.57 13.09
C ARG A 18 -12.70 -4.31 12.91
N ARG A 19 -13.11 -3.04 12.82
CA ARG A 19 -14.51 -2.67 12.60
C ARG A 19 -15.03 -3.19 11.26
N LEU A 20 -14.25 -3.05 10.18
CA LEU A 20 -14.61 -3.61 8.88
C LEU A 20 -14.78 -5.13 8.96
N GLY A 21 -13.84 -5.82 9.61
CA GLY A 21 -13.89 -7.26 9.82
C GLY A 21 -15.09 -7.72 10.64
N ASP A 22 -15.45 -7.01 11.70
CA ASP A 22 -16.64 -7.30 12.51
C ASP A 22 -17.92 -7.17 11.70
N ARG A 23 -18.01 -6.15 10.85
CA ARG A 23 -19.18 -5.89 10.00
C ARG A 23 -19.32 -6.96 8.91
N LEU A 24 -18.22 -7.33 8.27
CA LEU A 24 -18.20 -8.40 7.27
C LEU A 24 -18.55 -9.77 7.89
N ALA A 25 -18.00 -10.07 9.07
CA ALA A 25 -18.29 -11.30 9.80
C ALA A 25 -19.77 -11.42 10.17
N LYS A 26 -20.41 -10.32 10.62
CA LYS A 26 -21.86 -10.27 10.89
C LYS A 26 -22.72 -10.56 9.65
N ARG A 27 -22.18 -10.34 8.46
CA ARG A 27 -22.82 -10.65 7.17
C ARG A 27 -22.43 -12.02 6.62
N GLY A 28 -21.65 -12.80 7.36
CA GLY A 28 -21.16 -14.12 6.94
C GLY A 28 -20.14 -14.06 5.80
N VAL A 29 -19.46 -12.93 5.62
CA VAL A 29 -18.47 -12.72 4.56
C VAL A 29 -17.08 -12.66 5.15
N VAL A 30 -16.14 -13.30 4.47
CA VAL A 30 -14.70 -13.14 4.71
C VAL A 30 -14.10 -12.48 3.48
N ALA A 31 -13.57 -11.27 3.64
CA ALA A 31 -12.92 -10.54 2.57
C ALA A 31 -11.40 -10.70 2.62
N ASP A 32 -10.78 -10.70 1.44
CA ASP A 32 -9.33 -10.63 1.27
C ASP A 32 -8.97 -9.24 0.71
N LEU A 33 -8.07 -8.54 1.38
CA LEU A 33 -7.51 -7.25 0.98
C LEU A 33 -6.02 -7.43 0.70
N TYR A 34 -5.55 -6.87 -0.41
CA TYR A 34 -4.14 -6.65 -0.69
C TYR A 34 -3.89 -5.15 -0.69
N ILE A 35 -3.15 -4.67 0.32
CA ILE A 35 -2.85 -3.24 0.48
C ILE A 35 -1.46 -2.91 -0.04
N PHE A 36 -1.33 -1.70 -0.56
CA PHE A 36 -0.07 -1.18 -1.10
C PHE A 36 0.09 0.30 -0.73
N GLY A 37 1.20 0.91 -1.16
CA GLY A 37 1.47 2.31 -0.86
C GLY A 37 1.70 2.59 0.63
N GLY A 38 1.18 3.73 1.11
CA GLY A 38 1.47 4.24 2.45
C GLY A 38 0.98 3.35 3.59
N ALA A 39 -0.18 2.70 3.41
CA ALA A 39 -0.73 1.78 4.41
C ALA A 39 0.10 0.51 4.56
N ALA A 40 0.60 -0.04 3.45
CA ALA A 40 1.51 -1.18 3.47
C ALA A 40 2.84 -0.82 4.15
N MET A 41 3.40 0.37 3.85
CA MET A 41 4.57 0.89 4.58
C MET A 41 4.30 0.96 6.09
N ALA A 42 3.17 1.52 6.52
CA ALA A 42 2.83 1.67 7.93
C ALA A 42 2.66 0.33 8.67
N LEU A 43 2.03 -0.66 8.02
CA LEU A 43 1.69 -1.94 8.65
C LEU A 43 2.79 -3.01 8.55
N ALA A 44 3.62 -3.00 7.51
CA ALA A 44 4.64 -4.04 7.32
C ALA A 44 6.07 -3.58 7.60
N TYR A 45 6.42 -2.30 7.40
CA TYR A 45 7.84 -1.91 7.28
C TYR A 45 8.27 -0.73 8.16
N ASP A 46 7.52 0.36 8.26
CA ASP A 46 7.82 1.50 9.13
C ASP A 46 6.60 1.91 9.97
N ALA A 47 6.58 1.47 11.23
CA ALA A 47 5.49 1.75 12.16
C ALA A 47 5.34 3.23 12.55
N ARG A 48 6.31 4.11 12.22
CA ARG A 48 6.20 5.56 12.45
C ARG A 48 5.38 6.25 11.35
N ARG A 49 5.07 5.54 10.26
CA ARG A 49 4.35 6.09 9.12
C ARG A 49 2.87 6.28 9.46
N ALA A 50 2.33 7.39 8.96
CA ALA A 50 0.89 7.59 8.84
C ALA A 50 0.53 7.91 7.38
N THR A 51 -0.68 7.54 6.98
CA THR A 51 -1.23 7.76 5.64
C THR A 51 -2.58 8.46 5.72
N ARG A 52 -3.07 9.02 4.62
CA ARG A 52 -4.42 9.62 4.57
C ARG A 52 -5.49 8.62 4.15
N ASP A 53 -5.06 7.60 3.42
CA ASP A 53 -5.87 6.57 2.82
C ASP A 53 -5.11 5.24 2.74
N ILE A 54 -5.89 4.21 2.51
CA ILE A 54 -5.46 2.84 2.27
C ILE A 54 -5.80 2.53 0.82
N ASP A 55 -4.76 2.48 0.00
CA ASP A 55 -4.83 1.91 -1.34
C ASP A 55 -4.81 0.39 -1.24
N ALA A 56 -5.81 -0.25 -1.84
CA ALA A 56 -5.98 -1.69 -1.79
C ALA A 56 -6.57 -2.24 -3.09
N VAL A 57 -6.52 -3.55 -3.27
CA VAL A 57 -7.49 -4.32 -4.05
C VAL A 57 -8.15 -5.32 -3.13
N PHE A 58 -9.44 -5.58 -3.32
CA PHE A 58 -10.16 -6.45 -2.40
C PHE A 58 -11.29 -7.24 -3.05
N GLN A 59 -11.55 -8.40 -2.45
CA GLN A 59 -12.62 -9.28 -2.86
C GLN A 59 -13.39 -9.79 -1.64
N PRO A 60 -14.74 -9.80 -1.66
CA PRO A 60 -15.63 -9.29 -2.72
C PRO A 60 -15.80 -7.75 -2.71
N HIS A 61 -15.73 -7.12 -3.88
CA HIS A 61 -15.70 -5.64 -4.04
C HIS A 61 -16.90 -4.90 -3.42
N GLY A 62 -18.13 -5.22 -3.83
CA GLY A 62 -19.32 -4.39 -3.49
C GLY A 62 -19.59 -4.30 -1.99
N ILE A 63 -19.63 -5.44 -1.31
CA ILE A 63 -19.89 -5.47 0.14
C ILE A 63 -18.75 -4.85 0.95
N VAL A 64 -17.49 -5.01 0.52
CA VAL A 64 -16.35 -4.37 1.20
C VAL A 64 -16.46 -2.86 1.11
N LEU A 65 -16.80 -2.31 -0.06
CA LEU A 65 -17.01 -0.87 -0.20
C LEU A 65 -18.17 -0.35 0.66
N ASP A 66 -19.31 -1.05 0.67
CA ASP A 66 -20.46 -0.64 1.46
C ASP A 66 -20.13 -0.62 2.97
N GLU A 67 -19.47 -1.66 3.47
CA GLU A 67 -19.09 -1.71 4.89
C GLU A 67 -17.94 -0.75 5.21
N ALA A 68 -17.01 -0.50 4.29
CA ALA A 68 -15.96 0.49 4.48
C ALA A 68 -16.51 1.90 4.62
N ARG A 69 -17.55 2.27 3.83
CA ARG A 69 -18.24 3.56 3.98
C ARG A 69 -18.94 3.68 5.34
N ALA A 70 -19.56 2.61 5.81
CA ALA A 70 -20.18 2.61 7.13
C ALA A 70 -19.15 2.72 8.27
N VAL A 71 -17.97 2.12 8.12
CA VAL A 71 -16.83 2.34 9.05
C VAL A 71 -16.35 3.79 8.97
N ALA A 72 -16.35 4.39 7.78
CA ALA A 72 -15.96 5.79 7.60
C ALA A 72 -16.88 6.72 8.40
N ASP A 73 -18.20 6.51 8.30
CA ASP A 73 -19.20 7.27 9.07
C ASP A 73 -19.02 7.09 10.58
N GLU A 74 -18.70 5.87 11.02
CA GLU A 74 -18.52 5.52 12.44
C GLU A 74 -17.26 6.16 13.05
N LEU A 75 -16.19 6.24 12.27
CA LEU A 75 -14.89 6.76 12.71
C LEU A 75 -14.66 8.23 12.36
N GLY A 76 -15.57 8.86 11.61
CA GLY A 76 -15.36 10.20 11.07
C GLY A 76 -14.24 10.26 10.02
N LEU A 77 -13.98 9.14 9.33
CA LEU A 77 -12.99 9.08 8.26
C LEU A 77 -13.60 9.57 6.94
N PRO A 78 -12.77 10.03 5.99
CA PRO A 78 -13.24 10.29 4.63
C PRO A 78 -13.81 9.02 3.99
N GLN A 79 -14.86 9.13 3.18
CA GLN A 79 -15.50 8.00 2.48
C GLN A 79 -14.57 7.21 1.55
N TRP A 80 -13.40 7.76 1.24
CA TRP A 80 -12.35 7.19 0.40
C TRP A 80 -11.16 6.65 1.20
N TRP A 81 -11.27 6.55 2.54
CA TRP A 81 -10.19 6.03 3.40
C TRP A 81 -9.70 4.63 2.99
N LEU A 82 -10.58 3.81 2.40
CA LEU A 82 -10.25 2.58 1.70
C LEU A 82 -10.66 2.75 0.24
N ASN A 83 -9.72 2.64 -0.69
CA ASN A 83 -9.98 2.81 -2.12
C ASN A 83 -9.07 1.96 -3.01
N GLU A 84 -9.42 1.85 -4.28
CA GLU A 84 -8.69 1.05 -5.29
C GLU A 84 -8.04 1.95 -6.36
N GLN A 85 -7.75 3.22 -6.04
CA GLN A 85 -7.29 4.19 -7.05
C GLN A 85 -5.92 3.81 -7.63
N ALA A 86 -5.07 3.13 -6.86
CA ALA A 86 -3.78 2.63 -7.32
C ALA A 86 -3.79 1.15 -7.74
N SER A 87 -4.97 0.55 -7.96
CA SER A 87 -5.12 -0.84 -8.44
C SER A 87 -4.45 -1.11 -9.78
N ALA A 88 -4.32 -0.10 -10.64
CA ALA A 88 -3.61 -0.19 -11.92
C ALA A 88 -2.12 -0.55 -11.77
N TYR A 89 -1.55 -0.39 -10.56
CA TYR A 89 -0.16 -0.71 -10.27
C TYR A 89 0.02 -2.07 -9.60
N VAL A 90 -1.03 -2.90 -9.50
CA VAL A 90 -0.90 -4.28 -9.03
C VAL A 90 -0.32 -5.14 -10.15
N ALA A 91 0.81 -5.80 -9.88
CA ALA A 91 1.49 -6.65 -10.85
C ALA A 91 0.56 -7.79 -11.31
N ALA A 92 0.49 -8.02 -12.62
CA ALA A 92 -0.38 -9.05 -13.20
C ALA A 92 -0.02 -10.48 -12.74
N GLY A 93 1.25 -10.71 -12.38
CA GLY A 93 1.74 -11.97 -11.83
C GLY A 93 1.36 -12.21 -10.36
N GLY A 94 0.75 -11.23 -9.68
CA GLY A 94 0.49 -11.26 -8.25
C GLY A 94 1.77 -11.09 -7.41
N ASP A 95 1.60 -11.16 -6.10
CA ASP A 95 2.66 -10.95 -5.11
C ASP A 95 2.69 -12.13 -4.12
N PRO A 96 3.45 -13.19 -4.42
CA PRO A 96 3.44 -14.41 -3.62
C PRO A 96 4.06 -14.24 -2.23
N GLU A 97 4.97 -13.27 -2.08
CA GLU A 97 5.67 -12.99 -0.82
C GLU A 97 4.95 -11.94 0.04
N ALA A 98 3.73 -11.54 -0.35
CA ALA A 98 2.93 -10.56 0.36
C ALA A 98 2.64 -10.98 1.82
N PRO A 99 3.24 -10.33 2.84
CA PRO A 99 3.04 -10.73 4.22
C PRO A 99 1.59 -10.50 4.68
N ARG A 100 1.05 -11.46 5.44
CA ARG A 100 -0.20 -11.28 6.20
C ARG A 100 0.05 -10.28 7.33
N VAL A 101 -0.59 -9.11 7.27
CA VAL A 101 -0.41 -8.02 8.26
C VAL A 101 -1.59 -7.88 9.21
N PHE A 102 -2.75 -8.43 8.87
CA PHE A 102 -3.93 -8.42 9.71
C PHE A 102 -4.81 -9.64 9.43
N ASP A 103 -5.33 -10.25 10.48
CA ASP A 103 -6.22 -11.41 10.41
C ASP A 103 -7.42 -11.21 11.35
N HIS A 104 -8.60 -11.51 10.83
CA HIS A 104 -9.88 -11.39 11.51
C HIS A 104 -10.90 -12.35 10.90
N PRO A 105 -11.88 -12.89 11.66
CA PRO A 105 -12.90 -13.80 11.13
C PRO A 105 -13.64 -13.35 9.87
N GLY A 106 -13.75 -12.03 9.64
CA GLY A 106 -14.39 -11.45 8.46
C GLY A 106 -13.44 -10.74 7.48
N LEU A 107 -12.13 -10.66 7.80
CA LEU A 107 -11.19 -9.85 7.02
C LEU A 107 -9.76 -10.40 7.12
N ARG A 108 -9.14 -10.62 5.97
CA ARG A 108 -7.74 -11.03 5.82
C ARG A 108 -7.02 -9.95 5.01
N VAL A 109 -5.95 -9.36 5.57
CA VAL A 109 -5.20 -8.29 4.88
C VAL A 109 -3.75 -8.70 4.68
N SER A 110 -3.29 -8.68 3.43
CA SER A 110 -1.89 -8.81 3.06
C SER A 110 -1.36 -7.45 2.63
N ALA A 111 -0.11 -7.15 2.98
CA ALA A 111 0.59 -5.98 2.44
C ALA A 111 1.48 -6.41 1.27
N ALA A 112 1.70 -5.50 0.32
CA ALA A 112 2.68 -5.70 -0.74
C ALA A 112 4.07 -6.00 -0.15
N SER A 113 4.78 -6.95 -0.76
CA SER A 113 6.18 -7.28 -0.46
C SER A 113 7.07 -6.04 -0.69
N PRO A 114 8.24 -5.95 -0.02
CA PRO A 114 9.10 -4.78 -0.15
C PRO A 114 9.54 -4.55 -1.60
N GLU A 115 9.74 -5.63 -2.38
CA GLU A 115 10.09 -5.57 -3.79
C GLU A 115 8.97 -4.94 -4.63
N HIS A 116 7.72 -5.39 -4.43
CA HIS A 116 6.56 -4.83 -5.13
C HIS A 116 6.32 -3.38 -4.76
N LEU A 117 6.44 -3.01 -3.48
CA LEU A 117 6.31 -1.63 -3.05
C LEU A 117 7.37 -0.73 -3.68
N LEU A 118 8.62 -1.20 -3.76
CA LEU A 118 9.70 -0.43 -4.37
C LEU A 118 9.40 -0.20 -5.85
N ALA A 119 9.06 -1.27 -6.59
CA ALA A 119 8.75 -1.18 -8.01
C ALA A 119 7.54 -0.25 -8.28
N MET A 120 6.46 -0.37 -7.51
CA MET A 120 5.29 0.52 -7.63
C MET A 120 5.66 2.00 -7.39
N LYS A 121 6.49 2.29 -6.38
CA LYS A 121 6.92 3.66 -6.07
C LYS A 121 7.84 4.24 -7.13
N VAL A 122 8.76 3.44 -7.65
CA VAL A 122 9.67 3.83 -8.73
C VAL A 122 8.89 4.11 -10.02
N LEU A 123 7.91 3.27 -10.38
CA LEU A 123 7.03 3.53 -11.54
C LEU A 123 6.16 4.77 -11.35
N ALA A 124 5.61 4.97 -10.14
CA ALA A 124 4.85 6.17 -9.82
C ALA A 124 5.72 7.45 -9.91
N ALA A 125 7.02 7.34 -9.63
CA ALA A 125 8.05 8.37 -9.74
C ALA A 125 7.60 9.74 -9.20
N ARG A 126 7.02 9.76 -8.01
CA ARG A 126 6.58 10.99 -7.32
C ARG A 126 7.65 11.39 -6.33
N ARG A 127 7.99 12.69 -6.27
CA ARG A 127 9.00 13.21 -5.33
C ARG A 127 8.73 12.85 -3.86
N ARG A 128 7.46 12.72 -3.47
CA ARG A 128 7.06 12.34 -2.10
C ARG A 128 7.43 10.91 -1.74
N ASP A 129 7.69 10.04 -2.71
CA ASP A 129 8.03 8.64 -2.49
C ASP A 129 9.55 8.45 -2.26
N ALA A 130 10.37 9.49 -2.34
CA ALA A 130 11.83 9.38 -2.22
C ALA A 130 12.30 8.80 -0.87
N GLU A 131 11.67 9.18 0.24
CA GLU A 131 11.98 8.60 1.56
C GLU A 131 11.62 7.12 1.63
N ASP A 132 10.45 6.74 1.10
CA ASP A 132 10.01 5.35 1.08
C ASP A 132 10.89 4.50 0.15
N ILE A 133 11.29 5.03 -1.02
CA ILE A 133 12.23 4.39 -1.94
C ILE A 133 13.57 4.19 -1.22
N ARG A 134 14.09 5.20 -0.52
CA ARG A 134 15.36 5.08 0.22
C ARG A 134 15.28 3.98 1.28
N PHE A 135 14.20 3.96 2.06
CA PHE A 135 13.96 2.92 3.05
C PHE A 135 13.94 1.52 2.41
N LEU A 136 13.19 1.35 1.32
CA LEU A 136 13.02 0.04 0.67
C LEU A 136 14.32 -0.44 0.00
N VAL A 137 15.08 0.47 -0.62
CA VAL A 137 16.40 0.16 -1.19
C VAL A 137 17.36 -0.30 -0.10
N GLU A 138 17.39 0.36 1.07
CA GLU A 138 18.19 -0.08 2.22
C GLU A 138 17.72 -1.43 2.77
N HIS A 139 16.40 -1.60 2.93
CA HIS A 139 15.78 -2.83 3.43
C HIS A 139 16.08 -4.04 2.55
N LEU A 140 16.09 -3.85 1.22
CA LEU A 140 16.38 -4.88 0.23
C LEU A 140 17.90 -5.07 -0.04
N GLY A 141 18.76 -4.22 0.55
CA GLY A 141 20.20 -4.28 0.35
C GLY A 141 20.65 -3.93 -1.07
N LEU A 142 19.90 -3.08 -1.77
CA LEU A 142 20.21 -2.63 -3.13
C LEU A 142 21.22 -1.47 -3.09
N ASN A 143 22.22 -1.55 -3.96
CA ASN A 143 23.46 -0.76 -3.88
C ASN A 143 23.59 0.28 -4.99
N ASN A 144 22.82 0.16 -6.07
CA ASN A 144 22.87 1.08 -7.20
C ASN A 144 21.51 1.21 -7.89
N PRO A 145 21.28 2.28 -8.69
CA PRO A 145 20.06 2.47 -9.47
C PRO A 145 19.74 1.31 -10.42
N GLU A 146 20.75 0.67 -11.01
CA GLU A 146 20.58 -0.41 -11.98
C GLU A 146 19.93 -1.65 -11.36
N GLU A 147 20.30 -2.02 -10.13
CA GLU A 147 19.66 -3.09 -9.37
C GLU A 147 18.17 -2.80 -9.12
N VAL A 148 17.84 -1.55 -8.77
CA VAL A 148 16.44 -1.13 -8.57
C VAL A 148 15.65 -1.20 -9.87
N LEU A 149 16.24 -0.75 -10.99
CA LEU A 149 15.60 -0.82 -12.31
C LEU A 149 15.43 -2.26 -12.79
N GLY A 150 16.40 -3.14 -12.51
CA GLY A 150 16.31 -4.57 -12.77
C GLY A 150 15.12 -5.21 -12.04
N LEU A 151 14.99 -4.94 -10.74
CA LEU A 151 13.85 -5.38 -9.93
C LEU A 151 12.51 -4.89 -10.52
N CYS A 152 12.44 -3.62 -10.94
CA CYS A 152 11.23 -3.08 -11.56
C CYS A 152 10.84 -3.83 -12.83
N ALA A 153 11.82 -4.17 -13.67
CA ALA A 153 11.60 -4.92 -14.90
C ALA A 153 11.20 -6.38 -14.65
N GLU A 154 11.63 -6.99 -13.54
CA GLU A 154 11.17 -8.34 -13.16
C GLU A 154 9.71 -8.34 -12.71
N ILE A 155 9.28 -7.34 -11.93
CA ILE A 155 7.92 -7.26 -11.40
C ILE A 155 6.93 -6.73 -12.45
N PHE A 156 7.35 -5.75 -13.26
CA PHE A 156 6.52 -5.11 -14.29
C PHE A 156 7.23 -5.16 -15.65
N PRO A 157 7.35 -6.34 -16.28
CA PRO A 157 8.13 -6.53 -17.52
C PRO A 157 7.58 -5.75 -18.72
N ASP A 158 6.28 -5.41 -18.69
CA ASP A 158 5.60 -4.69 -19.77
C ASP A 158 5.54 -3.17 -19.53
N GLU A 159 6.01 -2.67 -18.38
CA GLU A 159 5.95 -1.26 -18.02
C GLU A 159 7.30 -0.56 -18.26
N GLU A 160 7.28 0.51 -19.04
CA GLU A 160 8.47 1.33 -19.26
C GLU A 160 8.72 2.24 -18.05
N VAL A 161 9.88 2.09 -17.41
CA VAL A 161 10.24 2.94 -16.27
C VAL A 161 10.39 4.40 -16.73
N PRO A 162 9.60 5.35 -16.17
CA PRO A 162 9.64 6.74 -16.60
C PRO A 162 11.02 7.37 -16.39
N GLY A 163 11.48 8.23 -17.31
CA GLY A 163 12.77 8.92 -17.17
C GLY A 163 12.93 9.70 -15.87
N ARG A 164 11.83 10.25 -15.33
CA ARG A 164 11.79 10.90 -14.00
C ARG A 164 12.12 9.97 -12.83
N ALA A 165 11.89 8.66 -12.97
CA ALA A 165 12.22 7.68 -11.94
C ALA A 165 13.74 7.60 -11.75
N ARG A 166 14.52 7.70 -12.83
CA ARG A 166 16.00 7.73 -12.76
C ARG A 166 16.49 8.91 -11.94
N LEU A 167 15.90 10.09 -12.14
CA LEU A 167 16.25 11.28 -11.34
C LEU A 167 15.95 11.09 -9.85
N VAL A 168 14.86 10.40 -9.51
CA VAL A 168 14.53 10.09 -8.10
C VAL A 168 15.53 9.08 -7.53
N LEU A 169 15.94 8.09 -8.32
CA LEU A 169 16.95 7.12 -7.89
C LEU A 169 18.31 7.78 -7.69
N GLU A 170 18.76 8.61 -8.63
CA GLU A 170 19.99 9.40 -8.50
C GLU A 170 20.00 10.21 -7.19
N ASP A 171 18.93 10.94 -6.89
CA ASP A 171 18.79 11.70 -5.63
C ASP A 171 18.82 10.79 -4.37
N VAL A 172 18.22 9.59 -4.45
CA VAL A 172 18.23 8.62 -3.36
C VAL A 172 19.64 8.08 -3.08
N PHE A 173 20.45 7.85 -4.12
CA PHE A 173 21.80 7.29 -4.01
C PHE A 173 22.89 8.36 -3.79
N ASP A 174 22.75 9.56 -4.35
CA ASP A 174 23.69 10.68 -4.14
C ASP A 174 23.58 11.28 -2.73
N GLY A 175 22.42 11.13 -2.09
CA GLY A 175 22.16 11.57 -0.72
C GLY A 175 22.61 10.59 0.39
N ARG A 176 23.36 9.53 0.06
CA ARG A 176 23.93 8.57 1.02
C ARG A 176 25.23 9.07 1.66
#